data_AF-A2EL16-F1
#
_entry.id   AF-A2EL16-F1
#
_cell.length_a   1.000
_cell.length_b   1.000
_cell.length_c   1.000
_cell.angle_alpha   90.00
_cell.angle_beta   90.00
_cell.angle_gamma   90.00
#
_symmetry.space_group_name_H-M   'P 1'
#
loop_
_entity.id
_entity.type
_entity.pdbx_description
1 polymer ?
#
loop_
_entity_poly.entity_id
_entity_poly.type
_entity_poly.pdbx_seq_one_letter_code
_entity_poly.pdbx_strand_id
1 'polypeptide(L)'
;MTNKYCIELLELFKDQTNTTDEIYKLKSFNEADLKKIYKDIQIYLIETKIYTPSEILLMISKASKFNCRYFKSYWFIFKKVYEEYHPQQVKRLEPIFDYFIYKEYNIVLHPKNGEKIKDFDCKNYTMDVHEENTIYKAIMEDNKGLFVSLIEREDFNYDQKFTSDFYPAYSFSILELCCYHGAVNCFKLLITKYNPNLSVKCLNLSFLRGVPDIVNECLKQTKPDSDYMWHAIVSHNMDFVSFLATEFHKYIHLEDCKFYDNLSVLFFATMLNYSLDECLFYAAYFNIPSLCEYLISHGAGLDYLNDSDDRTPIHNAAYYNCPKTIEVLISHGADFNAKDCEGNTALNYAHMYGYPEIAEILNAHNAIENPNPYEKPLNTIRLLKEMGIDVNIVTLD
;
A
#
# COMPACT_ATOMS: atom_id res chain seq x y z
N MET A 1 -16.70 -17.14 -21.13
CA MET A 1 -16.98 -15.70 -21.35
C MET A 1 -15.87 -14.94 -20.66
N THR A 2 -14.99 -14.27 -21.40
CA THR A 2 -14.06 -13.30 -20.80
C THR A 2 -14.91 -12.29 -20.04
N ASN A 3 -14.68 -12.09 -18.74
CA ASN A 3 -15.50 -11.16 -17.97
C ASN A 3 -15.29 -9.74 -18.55
N LYS A 4 -16.36 -9.23 -19.18
CA LYS A 4 -16.39 -7.94 -19.88
C LYS A 4 -16.03 -6.78 -18.94
N TYR A 5 -16.36 -6.88 -17.64
CA TYR A 5 -16.19 -5.79 -16.68
C TYR A 5 -14.73 -5.43 -16.44
N CYS A 6 -13.84 -6.43 -16.28
CA CYS A 6 -12.42 -6.17 -16.05
C CYS A 6 -11.78 -5.36 -17.19
N ILE A 7 -12.05 -5.74 -18.44
CA ILE A 7 -11.50 -5.06 -19.63
C ILE A 7 -12.04 -3.63 -19.72
N GLU A 8 -13.34 -3.43 -19.49
CA GLU A 8 -13.95 -2.10 -19.51
C GLU A 8 -13.42 -1.21 -18.40
N LEU A 9 -13.30 -1.71 -17.18
CA LEU A 9 -12.74 -0.97 -16.04
C LEU A 9 -11.27 -0.60 -16.28
N LEU A 10 -10.46 -1.52 -16.81
CA LEU A 10 -9.06 -1.24 -17.15
C LEU A 10 -8.93 -0.16 -18.22
N GLU A 11 -9.84 -0.09 -19.20
CA GLU A 11 -9.82 0.97 -20.21
C GLU A 11 -10.38 2.30 -19.66
N LEU A 12 -11.43 2.25 -18.82
CA LEU A 12 -12.01 3.45 -18.18
C LEU A 12 -11.04 4.15 -17.23
N PHE A 13 -10.22 3.39 -16.51
CA PHE A 13 -9.28 3.90 -15.50
C PHE A 13 -7.81 3.74 -15.91
N LYS A 14 -7.56 3.61 -17.22
CA LYS A 14 -6.25 3.29 -17.79
C LYS A 14 -5.15 4.26 -17.41
N ASP A 15 -5.43 5.56 -17.51
CA ASP A 15 -4.42 6.57 -17.23
C ASP A 15 -4.07 6.56 -15.73
N GLN A 16 -5.05 6.33 -14.87
CA GLN A 16 -4.87 6.22 -13.43
C GLN A 16 -4.04 4.98 -13.07
N THR A 17 -4.43 3.80 -13.56
CA THR A 17 -3.73 2.54 -13.25
C THR A 17 -2.32 2.55 -13.80
N ASN A 18 -2.11 3.06 -15.01
CA ASN A 18 -0.76 3.23 -15.58
C ASN A 18 0.09 4.18 -14.74
N THR A 19 -0.48 5.30 -14.28
CA THR A 19 0.26 6.27 -13.45
C THR A 19 0.64 5.67 -12.09
N THR A 20 -0.26 4.93 -11.44
CA THR A 20 0.07 4.22 -10.20
C THR A 20 1.13 3.13 -10.42
N ASP A 21 1.05 2.41 -11.55
CA ASP A 21 2.05 1.40 -11.91
C ASP A 21 3.44 2.03 -12.15
N GLU A 22 3.52 3.20 -12.79
CA GLU A 22 4.79 3.94 -12.96
C GLU A 22 5.44 4.30 -11.61
N ILE A 23 4.65 4.61 -10.57
CA ILE A 23 5.15 4.88 -9.23
C ILE A 23 5.71 3.61 -8.59
N TYR A 24 4.93 2.53 -8.49
CA TYR A 24 5.36 1.31 -7.80
C TYR A 24 6.47 0.55 -8.56
N LYS A 25 6.53 0.70 -9.90
CA LYS A 25 7.53 0.06 -10.76
C LYS A 25 8.65 1.01 -11.20
N LEU A 26 8.82 2.12 -10.50
CA LEU A 26 9.83 3.13 -10.81
C LEU A 26 11.21 2.50 -11.02
N LYS A 27 11.88 2.86 -12.12
CA LYS A 27 13.17 2.28 -12.49
C LYS A 27 14.19 3.25 -13.07
N SER A 28 13.96 4.56 -12.91
CA SER A 28 14.79 5.61 -13.48
C SER A 28 15.40 6.52 -12.41
N PHE A 29 16.62 6.98 -12.66
CA PHE A 29 17.26 8.10 -11.96
C PHE A 29 17.31 9.36 -12.84
N ASN A 30 16.83 9.29 -14.08
CA ASN A 30 16.88 10.38 -15.03
C ASN A 30 15.81 11.42 -14.69
N GLU A 31 16.24 12.67 -14.48
CA GLU A 31 15.35 13.76 -14.06
C GLU A 31 14.20 14.04 -15.05
N ALA A 32 14.40 13.85 -16.37
CA ALA A 32 13.35 14.05 -17.36
C ALA A 32 12.23 13.00 -17.23
N ASP A 33 12.60 11.74 -16.99
CA ASP A 33 11.64 10.66 -16.73
C ASP A 33 10.86 10.95 -15.44
N LEU A 34 11.54 11.38 -14.37
CA LEU A 34 10.89 11.70 -13.09
C LEU A 34 9.93 12.88 -13.21
N LYS A 35 10.28 13.90 -14.01
CA LYS A 35 9.38 15.02 -14.33
C LYS A 35 8.16 14.58 -15.13
N LYS A 36 8.29 13.61 -16.04
CA LYS A 36 7.15 13.01 -16.74
C LYS A 36 6.21 12.33 -15.74
N ILE A 37 6.73 11.45 -14.89
CA ILE A 37 5.93 10.73 -13.88
C ILE A 37 5.22 11.73 -12.96
N TYR A 38 5.93 12.77 -12.49
CA TYR A 38 5.32 13.84 -11.70
C TYR A 38 4.15 14.52 -12.44
N LYS A 39 4.32 14.84 -13.73
CA LYS A 39 3.27 15.45 -14.54
C LYS A 39 2.05 14.52 -14.70
N ASP A 40 2.29 13.24 -14.93
CA ASP A 40 1.23 12.23 -15.06
C ASP A 40 0.45 12.09 -13.73
N ILE A 41 1.14 12.13 -12.58
CA ILE A 41 0.52 12.20 -11.25
C ILE A 41 -0.41 13.42 -11.12
N GLN A 42 0.06 14.61 -11.52
CA GLN A 42 -0.76 15.82 -11.45
C GLN A 42 -2.04 15.67 -12.28
N ILE A 43 -1.89 15.33 -13.57
CA ILE A 43 -3.00 15.28 -14.53
C ILE A 43 -3.98 14.17 -14.20
N TYR A 44 -3.49 12.94 -13.98
CA TYR A 44 -4.35 11.77 -13.96
C TYR A 44 -4.82 11.37 -12.56
N LEU A 45 -4.11 11.77 -11.50
CA LEU A 45 -4.44 11.39 -10.12
C LEU A 45 -4.98 12.55 -9.28
N ILE A 46 -4.33 13.73 -9.35
CA ILE A 46 -4.68 14.88 -8.50
C ILE A 46 -5.81 15.72 -9.14
N GLU A 47 -5.65 16.14 -10.40
CA GLU A 47 -6.63 16.99 -11.10
C GLU A 47 -7.97 16.28 -11.33
N THR A 48 -7.95 14.95 -11.50
CA THR A 48 -9.14 14.09 -11.55
C THR A 48 -9.83 13.94 -10.20
N LYS A 49 -9.21 14.43 -9.12
CA LYS A 49 -9.70 14.38 -7.72
C LYS A 49 -9.91 12.97 -7.19
N ILE A 50 -9.20 12.00 -7.76
CA ILE A 50 -9.17 10.60 -7.30
C ILE A 50 -8.29 10.50 -6.06
N TYR A 51 -7.14 11.17 -6.08
CA TYR A 51 -6.24 11.27 -4.93
C TYR A 51 -6.00 12.72 -4.54
N THR A 52 -5.97 12.98 -3.25
CA THR A 52 -5.46 14.23 -2.70
C THR A 52 -3.92 14.26 -2.77
N PRO A 53 -3.29 15.45 -2.74
CA PRO A 53 -1.83 15.55 -2.65
C PRO A 53 -1.24 14.77 -1.46
N SER A 54 -1.91 14.78 -0.29
CA SER A 54 -1.48 13.99 0.87
C SER A 54 -1.49 12.48 0.61
N GLU A 55 -2.50 11.96 -0.10
CA GLU A 55 -2.56 10.53 -0.46
C GLU A 55 -1.48 10.17 -1.47
N ILE A 56 -1.16 11.06 -2.41
CA ILE A 56 -0.04 10.87 -3.34
C ILE A 56 1.30 10.81 -2.60
N LEU A 57 1.53 11.70 -1.63
CA LEU A 57 2.74 11.66 -0.80
C LEU A 57 2.83 10.34 -0.02
N LEU A 58 1.72 9.86 0.54
CA LEU A 58 1.65 8.56 1.19
C LEU A 58 1.97 7.42 0.22
N MET A 59 1.36 7.40 -0.97
CA MET A 59 1.59 6.40 -2.02
C MET A 59 3.07 6.32 -2.41
N ILE A 60 3.70 7.46 -2.71
CA ILE A 60 5.13 7.54 -3.05
C ILE A 60 5.99 6.99 -1.90
N SER A 61 5.68 7.37 -0.65
CA SER A 61 6.43 6.92 0.51
C SER A 61 6.33 5.39 0.71
N LYS A 62 5.14 4.80 0.58
CA LYS A 62 4.90 3.35 0.66
C LYS A 62 5.62 2.61 -0.47
N ALA A 63 5.46 3.05 -1.72
CA ALA A 63 6.10 2.43 -2.88
C ALA A 63 7.63 2.34 -2.72
N SER A 64 8.24 3.39 -2.15
CA SER A 64 9.69 3.42 -1.91
C SER A 64 10.18 2.29 -1.00
N LYS A 65 9.36 1.81 -0.05
CA LYS A 65 9.73 0.72 0.88
C LYS A 65 9.91 -0.62 0.19
N PHE A 66 9.19 -0.83 -0.92
CA PHE A 66 9.24 -2.08 -1.69
C PHE A 66 10.13 -1.97 -2.92
N ASN A 67 10.66 -0.76 -3.19
CA ASN A 67 11.54 -0.46 -4.31
C ASN A 67 12.65 0.54 -3.93
N CYS A 68 13.24 0.34 -2.75
CA CYS A 68 14.13 1.31 -2.11
C CYS A 68 15.41 1.62 -2.91
N ARG A 69 15.80 0.80 -3.89
CA ARG A 69 16.88 1.13 -4.85
C ARG A 69 16.73 2.53 -5.45
N TYR A 70 15.49 2.97 -5.70
CA TYR A 70 15.18 4.25 -6.32
C TYR A 70 14.74 5.33 -5.32
N PHE A 71 15.12 5.21 -4.04
CA PHE A 71 14.69 6.15 -2.99
C PHE A 71 14.92 7.62 -3.35
N LYS A 72 16.08 7.96 -3.93
CA LYS A 72 16.38 9.33 -4.43
C LYS A 72 15.36 9.81 -5.47
N SER A 73 14.94 8.93 -6.36
CA SER A 73 13.94 9.23 -7.38
C SER A 73 12.54 9.40 -6.78
N TYR A 74 12.16 8.55 -5.82
CA TYR A 74 10.92 8.72 -5.06
C TYR A 74 10.91 10.04 -4.29
N TRP A 75 12.01 10.38 -3.62
CA TRP A 75 12.17 11.66 -2.93
C TRP A 75 12.01 12.86 -3.87
N PHE A 76 12.59 12.79 -5.07
CA PHE A 76 12.43 13.85 -6.07
C PHE A 76 10.96 14.11 -6.42
N ILE A 77 10.20 13.05 -6.70
CA ILE A 77 8.77 13.16 -7.05
C ILE A 77 7.97 13.63 -5.84
N PHE A 78 8.22 13.05 -4.66
CA PHE A 78 7.59 13.45 -3.39
C PHE A 78 7.75 14.95 -3.14
N LYS A 79 9.00 15.43 -3.25
CA LYS A 79 9.34 16.83 -3.03
C LYS A 79 8.60 17.73 -4.02
N LYS A 80 8.51 17.36 -5.30
CA LYS A 80 7.76 18.12 -6.31
C LYS A 80 6.28 18.27 -5.96
N VAL A 81 5.63 17.18 -5.54
CA VAL A 81 4.23 17.22 -5.09
C VAL A 81 4.09 18.08 -3.84
N TYR A 82 5.00 17.96 -2.88
CA TYR A 82 4.96 18.75 -1.65
C TYR A 82 5.17 20.26 -1.90
N GLU A 83 6.15 20.62 -2.73
CA GLU A 83 6.47 22.01 -3.10
C GLU A 83 5.32 22.68 -3.86
N GLU A 84 4.55 21.94 -4.64
CA GLU A 84 3.43 22.49 -5.42
C GLU A 84 2.16 22.66 -4.55
N TYR A 85 1.84 21.64 -3.74
CA TYR A 85 0.52 21.55 -3.09
C TYR A 85 0.52 21.81 -1.58
N HIS A 86 1.69 21.83 -0.93
CA HIS A 86 1.88 22.12 0.49
C HIS A 86 0.89 21.41 1.45
N PRO A 87 0.73 20.08 1.36
CA PRO A 87 -0.14 19.35 2.27
C PRO A 87 0.34 19.52 3.72
N GLN A 88 -0.60 19.81 4.62
CA GLN A 88 -0.29 20.12 6.03
C GLN A 88 -0.06 18.87 6.89
N GLN A 89 -0.75 17.77 6.55
CA GLN A 89 -0.62 16.50 7.25
C GLN A 89 -0.72 15.34 6.28
N VAL A 90 0.07 14.30 6.55
CA VAL A 90 0.03 13.03 5.81
C VAL A 90 -0.05 11.88 6.81
N LYS A 91 -1.25 11.32 6.99
CA LYS A 91 -1.49 10.17 7.88
C LYS A 91 -0.69 8.96 7.41
N ARG A 92 -0.07 8.22 8.34
CA ARG A 92 0.73 7.00 8.06
C ARG A 92 1.95 7.21 7.16
N LEU A 93 2.44 8.46 7.01
CA LEU A 93 3.65 8.73 6.24
C LEU A 93 4.84 7.94 6.81
N GLU A 94 5.64 7.36 5.93
CA GLU A 94 6.85 6.64 6.31
C GLU A 94 7.84 7.59 7.04
N PRO A 95 8.34 7.22 8.24
CA PRO A 95 9.19 8.10 9.04
C PRO A 95 10.43 8.63 8.32
N ILE A 96 10.98 7.87 7.38
CA ILE A 96 12.18 8.26 6.62
C ILE A 96 11.91 9.45 5.70
N PHE A 97 10.71 9.55 5.11
CA PHE A 97 10.32 10.74 4.32
C PHE A 97 10.13 11.95 5.21
N ASP A 98 9.50 11.75 6.36
CA ASP A 98 9.26 12.83 7.32
C ASP A 98 10.59 13.39 7.87
N TYR A 99 11.58 12.52 8.09
CA TYR A 99 12.94 12.93 8.41
C TYR A 99 13.55 13.84 7.33
N PHE A 100 13.51 13.45 6.05
CA PHE A 100 14.07 14.32 5.00
C PHE A 100 13.30 15.64 4.83
N ILE A 101 11.97 15.64 5.00
CA ILE A 101 11.18 16.88 5.01
C ILE A 101 11.58 17.77 6.19
N TYR A 102 11.77 17.19 7.37
CA TYR A 102 12.25 17.92 8.53
C TYR A 102 13.65 18.51 8.31
N LYS A 103 14.58 17.77 7.71
CA LYS A 103 15.93 18.30 7.41
C LYS A 103 15.92 19.45 6.41
N GLU A 104 15.01 19.45 5.45
CA GLU A 104 14.97 20.46 4.38
C GLU A 104 14.08 21.66 4.71
N TYR A 105 12.96 21.44 5.39
CA TYR A 105 11.93 22.47 5.64
C TYR A 105 11.62 22.72 7.11
N ASN A 106 12.19 21.94 8.03
CA ASN A 106 11.92 22.00 9.48
C ASN A 106 10.42 21.81 9.81
N ILE A 107 9.76 20.89 9.09
CA ILE A 107 8.34 20.53 9.23
C ILE A 107 8.22 19.03 9.48
N VAL A 108 7.19 18.62 10.21
CA VAL A 108 6.82 17.22 10.42
C VAL A 108 5.39 17.03 9.92
N LEU A 109 5.22 16.21 8.87
CA LEU A 109 3.94 15.97 8.21
C LEU A 109 3.09 14.91 8.93
N HIS A 110 3.73 13.96 9.63
CA HIS A 110 3.03 13.00 10.45
C HIS A 110 3.36 13.21 11.93
N PRO A 111 2.40 13.70 12.74
CA PRO A 111 2.68 14.11 14.12
C PRO A 111 3.39 13.05 14.99
N LYS A 112 3.11 11.76 14.78
CA LYS A 112 3.72 10.68 15.57
C LYS A 112 5.17 10.36 15.19
N ASN A 113 5.66 10.86 14.06
CA ASN A 113 7.03 10.58 13.63
C ASN A 113 8.07 11.46 14.34
N GLY A 114 7.65 12.49 15.09
CA GLY A 114 8.57 13.42 15.77
C GLY A 114 9.58 12.74 16.71
N GLU A 115 9.22 11.64 17.36
CA GLU A 115 10.17 10.85 18.18
C GLU A 115 11.17 10.10 17.30
N LYS A 116 10.68 9.39 16.26
CA LYS A 116 11.55 8.67 15.31
C LYS A 116 12.52 9.58 14.56
N ILE A 117 12.12 10.81 14.25
CA ILE A 117 12.99 11.80 13.61
C ILE A 117 14.22 12.10 14.47
N LYS A 118 14.06 12.20 15.80
CA LYS A 118 15.18 12.41 16.73
C LYS A 118 16.14 11.22 16.71
N ASP A 119 15.61 10.00 16.68
CA ASP A 119 16.42 8.79 16.56
C ASP A 119 17.19 8.75 15.23
N PHE A 120 16.58 9.23 14.15
CA PHE A 120 17.19 9.27 12.81
C PHE A 120 18.28 10.33 12.69
N ASP A 121 18.15 11.47 13.37
CA ASP A 121 19.20 12.49 13.43
C ASP A 121 20.51 11.92 14.03
N CYS A 122 20.43 11.01 15.01
CA CYS A 122 21.61 10.33 15.54
C CYS A 122 22.28 9.39 14.53
N LYS A 123 21.51 8.82 13.59
CA LYS A 123 22.01 7.93 12.53
C LYS A 123 22.54 8.69 11.30
N ASN A 124 22.21 9.98 11.18
CA ASN A 124 22.60 10.86 10.07
C ASN A 124 22.30 10.24 8.69
N TYR A 125 21.06 9.82 8.47
CA TYR A 125 20.66 9.20 7.21
C TYR A 125 20.90 10.11 6.01
N THR A 126 21.43 9.51 4.94
CA THR A 126 21.51 10.11 3.61
C THR A 126 20.52 9.39 2.69
N MET A 127 20.26 9.95 1.49
CA MET A 127 19.39 9.29 0.51
C MET A 127 20.07 8.12 -0.21
N ASP A 128 21.36 7.87 0.06
CA ASP A 128 22.04 6.65 -0.36
C ASP A 128 21.68 5.53 0.62
N VAL A 129 20.83 4.61 0.17
CA VAL A 129 20.25 3.56 1.03
C VAL A 129 21.32 2.65 1.64
N HIS A 130 22.42 2.42 0.92
CA HIS A 130 23.56 1.64 1.38
C HIS A 130 24.86 2.36 1.10
N GLU A 131 25.81 2.25 2.03
CA GLU A 131 27.17 2.71 1.83
C GLU A 131 27.88 1.92 0.73
N GLU A 132 28.81 2.59 0.04
CA GLU A 132 29.63 1.99 -1.00
C GLU A 132 30.52 0.87 -0.45
N ASN A 133 30.84 -0.11 -1.31
CA ASN A 133 31.67 -1.27 -0.96
C ASN A 133 31.11 -2.18 0.15
N THR A 134 29.80 -2.11 0.42
CA THR A 134 29.11 -3.03 1.34
C THR A 134 28.45 -4.18 0.59
N ILE A 135 28.18 -5.28 1.30
CA ILE A 135 27.48 -6.44 0.70
C ILE A 135 26.05 -6.08 0.29
N TYR A 136 25.38 -5.22 1.05
CA TYR A 136 24.01 -4.82 0.77
C TYR A 136 23.94 -3.94 -0.48
N LYS A 137 24.92 -3.07 -0.69
CA LYS A 137 25.10 -2.31 -1.94
C LYS A 137 25.39 -3.24 -3.12
N ALA A 138 26.30 -4.20 -2.94
CA ALA A 138 26.61 -5.19 -3.97
C ALA A 138 25.36 -5.98 -4.39
N ILE A 139 24.52 -6.41 -3.44
CA ILE A 139 23.24 -7.08 -3.73
C ILE A 139 22.27 -6.13 -4.41
N MET A 140 22.10 -4.91 -3.89
CA MET A 140 21.17 -3.93 -4.48
C MET A 140 21.49 -3.64 -5.94
N GLU A 141 22.76 -3.67 -6.34
CA GLU A 141 23.21 -3.42 -7.72
C GLU A 141 23.45 -4.70 -8.54
N ASP A 142 23.22 -5.87 -7.94
CA ASP A 142 23.62 -7.18 -8.45
C ASP A 142 25.09 -7.25 -8.94
N ASN A 143 25.97 -6.53 -8.25
CA ASN A 143 27.39 -6.42 -8.57
C ASN A 143 28.16 -7.67 -8.15
N LYS A 144 28.25 -8.62 -9.07
CA LYS A 144 28.94 -9.91 -8.88
C LYS A 144 30.38 -9.77 -8.37
N GLY A 145 31.17 -8.85 -8.94
CA GLY A 145 32.60 -8.72 -8.62
C GLY A 145 32.82 -8.26 -7.19
N LEU A 146 32.12 -7.20 -6.79
CA LEU A 146 32.16 -6.71 -5.42
C LEU A 146 31.62 -7.78 -4.45
N PHE A 147 30.51 -8.42 -4.79
CA PHE A 147 29.89 -9.46 -3.96
C PHE A 147 30.84 -10.62 -3.67
N VAL A 148 31.54 -11.15 -4.69
CA VAL A 148 32.53 -12.22 -4.52
C VAL A 148 33.63 -11.80 -3.55
N SER A 149 34.22 -10.60 -3.75
CA SER A 149 35.29 -10.13 -2.88
C SER A 149 34.88 -9.90 -1.42
N LEU A 150 33.57 -9.76 -1.15
CA LEU A 150 33.02 -9.61 0.19
C LEU A 150 32.72 -10.96 0.86
N ILE A 151 32.16 -11.93 0.13
CA ILE A 151 31.82 -13.25 0.70
C ILE A 151 33.02 -14.20 0.84
N GLU A 152 34.20 -13.79 0.37
CA GLU A 152 35.47 -14.51 0.52
C GLU A 152 36.28 -14.02 1.72
N ARG A 153 35.86 -12.93 2.38
CA ARG A 153 36.53 -12.44 3.59
C ARG A 153 36.30 -13.39 4.76
N GLU A 154 37.28 -13.49 5.66
CA GLU A 154 37.22 -14.36 6.84
C GLU A 154 36.11 -13.96 7.83
N ASP A 155 35.73 -12.68 7.86
CA ASP A 155 34.69 -12.12 8.72
C ASP A 155 33.27 -12.22 8.14
N PHE A 156 33.12 -12.79 6.94
CA PHE A 156 31.82 -12.94 6.30
C PHE A 156 30.93 -13.93 7.06
N ASN A 157 29.76 -13.46 7.51
CA ASN A 157 28.73 -14.30 8.10
C ASN A 157 27.54 -14.47 7.16
N TYR A 158 27.35 -15.70 6.66
CA TYR A 158 26.23 -16.05 5.77
C TYR A 158 24.86 -15.86 6.43
N ASP A 159 24.75 -16.18 7.72
CA ASP A 159 23.49 -16.17 8.48
C ASP A 159 23.14 -14.78 9.03
N GLN A 160 23.95 -13.76 8.71
CA GLN A 160 23.71 -12.41 9.19
C GLN A 160 22.34 -11.90 8.77
N LYS A 161 21.74 -11.13 9.69
CA LYS A 161 20.43 -10.52 9.50
C LYS A 161 20.58 -9.04 9.24
N PHE A 162 19.79 -8.53 8.30
CA PHE A 162 19.77 -7.13 7.91
C PHE A 162 18.42 -6.50 8.22
N THR A 163 18.43 -5.29 8.75
CA THR A 163 17.26 -4.44 9.00
C THR A 163 17.61 -3.01 8.66
N SER A 164 16.68 -2.26 8.08
CA SER A 164 16.89 -0.85 7.77
C SER A 164 15.57 -0.08 7.67
N ASP A 165 15.59 1.19 8.07
CA ASP A 165 14.46 2.11 8.00
C ASP A 165 14.07 2.47 6.55
N PHE A 166 14.85 2.07 5.54
CA PHE A 166 14.49 2.18 4.11
C PHE A 166 13.70 0.99 3.57
N TYR A 167 13.65 -0.10 4.32
CA TYR A 167 12.98 -1.35 3.94
C TYR A 167 11.69 -1.51 4.74
N PRO A 168 10.79 -2.42 4.36
CA PRO A 168 9.64 -2.72 5.19
C PRO A 168 10.11 -3.38 6.50
N ALA A 169 9.29 -3.34 7.54
CA ALA A 169 9.68 -3.64 8.92
C ALA A 169 9.88 -5.13 9.23
N TYR A 170 10.73 -5.82 8.47
CA TYR A 170 11.15 -7.19 8.71
C TYR A 170 12.66 -7.35 8.56
N SER A 171 13.21 -8.39 9.19
CA SER A 171 14.62 -8.76 9.08
C SER A 171 14.87 -9.61 7.84
N PHE A 172 15.97 -9.38 7.11
CA PHE A 172 16.33 -10.12 5.91
C PHE A 172 17.56 -11.00 6.15
N SER A 173 17.55 -12.23 5.65
CA SER A 173 18.82 -12.92 5.35
C SER A 173 19.47 -12.30 4.09
N ILE A 174 20.76 -12.60 3.86
CA ILE A 174 21.43 -12.20 2.60
C ILE A 174 20.67 -12.75 1.39
N LEU A 175 20.18 -13.98 1.47
CA LEU A 175 19.45 -14.63 0.38
C LEU A 175 18.10 -13.97 0.11
N GLU A 176 17.35 -13.64 1.17
CA GLU A 176 16.08 -12.91 1.08
C GLU A 176 16.30 -11.50 0.48
N LEU A 177 17.41 -10.85 0.83
CA LEU A 177 17.76 -9.55 0.26
C LEU A 177 18.09 -9.65 -1.24
N CYS A 178 18.73 -10.74 -1.69
CA CYS A 178 18.90 -11.02 -3.11
C CYS A 178 17.55 -11.18 -3.82
N CYS A 179 16.59 -11.89 -3.22
CA CYS A 179 15.24 -12.04 -3.77
C CYS A 179 14.53 -10.69 -3.87
N TYR A 180 14.57 -9.87 -2.80
CA TYR A 180 13.96 -8.55 -2.75
C TYR A 180 14.48 -7.61 -3.84
N HIS A 181 15.80 -7.62 -4.11
CA HIS A 181 16.43 -6.77 -5.13
C HIS A 181 16.46 -7.37 -6.53
N GLY A 182 16.06 -8.64 -6.68
CA GLY A 182 16.18 -9.34 -7.95
C GLY A 182 17.64 -9.59 -8.36
N ALA A 183 18.54 -9.75 -7.39
CA ALA A 183 19.98 -9.85 -7.58
C ALA A 183 20.40 -11.26 -8.04
N VAL A 184 20.22 -11.56 -9.33
CA VAL A 184 20.39 -12.91 -9.89
C VAL A 184 21.81 -13.43 -9.72
N ASN A 185 22.82 -12.59 -9.98
CA ASN A 185 24.21 -13.02 -9.90
C ASN A 185 24.61 -13.32 -8.46
N CYS A 186 24.23 -12.45 -7.52
CA CYS A 186 24.49 -12.64 -6.10
C CYS A 186 23.75 -13.88 -5.58
N PHE A 187 22.48 -14.04 -5.94
CA PHE A 187 21.64 -15.19 -5.57
C PHE A 187 22.26 -16.52 -6.05
N LYS A 188 22.57 -16.65 -7.34
CA LYS A 188 23.14 -17.89 -7.92
C LYS A 188 24.47 -18.28 -7.27
N LEU A 189 25.30 -17.31 -6.93
CA LEU A 189 26.56 -17.55 -6.20
C LEU A 189 26.30 -18.15 -4.83
N LEU A 190 25.34 -17.61 -4.06
CA LEU A 190 24.99 -18.15 -2.75
C LEU A 190 24.41 -19.56 -2.85
N ILE A 191 23.52 -19.81 -3.81
CA ILE A 191 22.96 -21.16 -4.05
C ILE A 191 24.07 -22.16 -4.35
N THR A 192 25.00 -21.81 -5.23
CA THR A 192 26.09 -22.69 -5.64
C THR A 192 27.07 -22.97 -4.50
N LYS A 193 27.41 -21.93 -3.71
CA LYS A 193 28.43 -22.03 -2.67
C LYS A 193 27.93 -22.71 -1.39
N TYR A 194 26.69 -22.41 -0.99
CA TYR A 194 26.16 -22.81 0.32
C TYR A 194 25.02 -23.84 0.26
N ASN A 195 24.43 -24.05 -0.93
CA ASN A 195 23.29 -24.95 -1.13
C ASN A 195 22.18 -24.81 -0.05
N PRO A 196 21.67 -23.58 0.18
CA PRO A 196 20.70 -23.33 1.24
C PRO A 196 19.30 -23.82 0.86
N ASN A 197 18.48 -24.09 1.88
CA ASN A 197 17.04 -24.26 1.68
C ASN A 197 16.38 -22.90 1.42
N LEU A 198 15.56 -22.81 0.38
CA LEU A 198 14.80 -21.59 0.07
C LEU A 198 13.56 -21.51 0.96
N SER A 199 13.34 -20.36 1.59
CA SER A 199 12.15 -20.11 2.40
C SER A 199 10.99 -19.64 1.51
N VAL A 200 9.75 -19.79 2.00
CA VAL A 200 8.57 -19.22 1.33
C VAL A 200 8.70 -17.69 1.20
N LYS A 201 9.34 -17.04 2.18
CA LYS A 201 9.68 -15.61 2.11
C LYS A 201 10.64 -15.27 0.96
N CYS A 202 11.60 -16.14 0.60
CA CYS A 202 12.43 -15.94 -0.60
C CYS A 202 11.56 -15.90 -1.87
N LEU A 203 10.62 -16.85 -2.00
CA LEU A 203 9.68 -16.88 -3.13
C LEU A 203 8.84 -15.60 -3.17
N ASN A 204 8.25 -15.21 -2.04
CA ASN A 204 7.35 -14.05 -1.99
C ASN A 204 8.09 -12.73 -2.31
N LEU A 205 9.28 -12.54 -1.76
CA LEU A 205 10.11 -11.37 -2.09
C LEU A 205 10.53 -11.35 -3.56
N SER A 206 10.68 -12.52 -4.20
CA SER A 206 11.08 -12.60 -5.62
C SER A 206 10.02 -12.02 -6.57
N PHE A 207 8.74 -11.98 -6.16
CA PHE A 207 7.68 -11.36 -6.96
C PHE A 207 7.79 -9.84 -7.07
N LEU A 208 8.43 -9.16 -6.10
CA LEU A 208 8.60 -7.69 -6.14
C LEU A 208 9.35 -7.21 -7.38
N ARG A 209 10.35 -7.97 -7.82
CA ARG A 209 11.18 -7.66 -9.00
C ARG A 209 10.85 -8.55 -10.18
N GLY A 210 10.28 -9.72 -9.92
CA GLY A 210 9.77 -10.59 -10.96
C GLY A 210 10.82 -11.22 -11.85
N VAL A 211 12.03 -11.41 -11.33
CA VAL A 211 13.13 -11.94 -12.14
C VAL A 211 12.96 -13.47 -12.27
N PRO A 212 12.70 -14.01 -13.48
CA PRO A 212 12.31 -15.42 -13.64
C PRO A 212 13.32 -16.42 -13.09
N ASP A 213 14.62 -16.10 -13.18
CA ASP A 213 15.69 -16.95 -12.63
C ASP A 213 15.52 -17.24 -11.13
N ILE A 214 15.15 -16.22 -10.34
CA ILE A 214 15.01 -16.36 -8.88
C ILE A 214 13.67 -17.01 -8.55
N VAL A 215 12.58 -16.56 -9.19
CA VAL A 215 11.23 -17.08 -8.97
C VAL A 215 11.21 -18.59 -9.24
N ASN A 216 11.73 -19.02 -10.39
CA ASN A 216 11.74 -20.43 -10.78
C ASN A 216 12.61 -21.28 -9.86
N GLU A 217 13.74 -20.75 -9.37
CA GLU A 217 14.57 -21.48 -8.41
C GLU A 217 13.83 -21.68 -7.08
N CYS A 218 13.14 -20.64 -6.60
CA CYS A 218 12.32 -20.74 -5.39
C CYS A 218 11.17 -21.73 -5.55
N LEU A 219 10.48 -21.73 -6.70
CA LEU A 219 9.36 -22.65 -6.99
C LEU A 219 9.77 -24.13 -7.07
N LYS A 220 11.06 -24.45 -7.29
CA LYS A 220 11.55 -25.84 -7.22
C LYS A 220 11.50 -26.43 -5.82
N GLN A 221 11.62 -25.59 -4.79
CA GLN A 221 11.74 -26.00 -3.39
C GLN A 221 10.54 -25.61 -2.54
N THR A 222 9.80 -24.57 -2.96
CA THR A 222 8.71 -23.95 -2.19
C THR A 222 7.48 -23.73 -3.04
N LYS A 223 6.33 -23.51 -2.38
CA LYS A 223 5.08 -23.12 -3.04
C LYS A 223 4.57 -21.81 -2.45
N PRO A 224 3.82 -21.00 -3.21
CA PRO A 224 3.15 -19.83 -2.68
C PRO A 224 2.15 -20.20 -1.58
N ASP A 225 2.12 -19.42 -0.52
CA ASP A 225 1.10 -19.40 0.51
C ASP A 225 0.15 -18.20 0.31
N SER A 226 -1.04 -18.27 0.92
CA SER A 226 -2.04 -17.19 0.85
C SER A 226 -1.56 -15.91 1.54
N ASP A 227 -0.79 -16.07 2.62
CA ASP A 227 -0.45 -15.01 3.57
C ASP A 227 0.45 -13.92 2.96
N TYR A 228 0.94 -14.12 1.75
CA TYR A 228 1.92 -13.24 1.10
C TYR A 228 1.58 -12.87 -0.36
N MET A 229 0.34 -13.08 -0.81
CA MET A 229 -0.17 -12.55 -2.09
C MET A 229 0.11 -11.05 -2.23
N TRP A 230 0.13 -10.32 -1.11
CA TRP A 230 0.38 -8.90 -1.07
C TRP A 230 1.71 -8.48 -1.72
N HIS A 231 2.76 -9.33 -1.76
CA HIS A 231 3.99 -9.02 -2.49
C HIS A 231 3.78 -8.91 -4.01
N ALA A 232 2.90 -9.76 -4.57
CA ALA A 232 2.52 -9.65 -5.97
C ALA A 232 1.65 -8.40 -6.21
N ILE A 233 0.74 -8.09 -5.28
CA ILE A 233 -0.12 -6.89 -5.36
C ILE A 233 0.74 -5.61 -5.32
N VAL A 234 1.63 -5.46 -4.34
CA VAL A 234 2.51 -4.27 -4.22
C VAL A 234 3.55 -4.16 -5.34
N SER A 235 3.83 -5.26 -6.06
CA SER A 235 4.73 -5.21 -7.22
C SER A 235 4.11 -4.50 -8.44
N HIS A 236 2.79 -4.27 -8.43
CA HIS A 236 2.04 -3.78 -9.59
C HIS A 236 2.32 -4.61 -10.85
N ASN A 237 2.50 -5.93 -10.67
CA ASN A 237 2.67 -6.87 -11.76
C ASN A 237 1.50 -7.85 -11.82
N MET A 238 0.52 -7.53 -12.68
CA MET A 238 -0.67 -8.35 -12.86
C MET A 238 -0.38 -9.76 -13.38
N ASP A 239 0.77 -9.99 -14.03
CA ASP A 239 1.17 -11.33 -14.43
C ASP A 239 1.39 -12.23 -13.21
N PHE A 240 1.93 -11.70 -12.10
CA PHE A 240 2.09 -12.47 -10.88
C PHE A 240 0.80 -12.65 -10.11
N VAL A 241 -0.02 -11.60 -10.01
CA VAL A 241 -1.32 -11.70 -9.36
C VAL A 241 -2.19 -12.74 -10.07
N SER A 242 -2.26 -12.67 -11.40
CA SER A 242 -3.01 -13.65 -12.20
C SER A 242 -2.43 -15.05 -12.07
N PHE A 243 -1.12 -15.23 -12.23
CA PHE A 243 -0.45 -16.53 -12.05
C PHE A 243 -0.75 -17.16 -10.68
N LEU A 244 -0.66 -16.40 -9.59
CA LEU A 244 -0.95 -16.91 -8.24
C LEU A 244 -2.43 -17.24 -8.05
N ALA A 245 -3.34 -16.42 -8.59
CA ALA A 245 -4.78 -16.66 -8.50
C ALA A 245 -5.22 -17.86 -9.33
N THR A 246 -4.68 -18.05 -10.54
CA THR A 246 -5.13 -19.09 -11.47
C THR A 246 -4.42 -20.41 -11.27
N GLU A 247 -3.09 -20.42 -11.14
CA GLU A 247 -2.30 -21.66 -11.07
C GLU A 247 -2.27 -22.24 -9.66
N PHE A 248 -2.30 -21.39 -8.63
CA PHE A 248 -2.24 -21.82 -7.23
C PHE A 248 -3.57 -21.69 -6.49
N HIS A 249 -4.64 -21.24 -7.18
CA HIS A 249 -5.98 -21.04 -6.63
C HIS A 249 -5.97 -20.25 -5.31
N LYS A 250 -5.11 -19.23 -5.22
CA LYS A 250 -4.99 -18.39 -4.02
C LYS A 250 -6.05 -17.30 -4.02
N TYR A 251 -6.71 -17.16 -2.87
CA TYR A 251 -7.60 -16.04 -2.60
C TYR A 251 -6.81 -14.72 -2.63
N ILE A 252 -7.41 -13.69 -3.21
CA ILE A 252 -6.85 -12.33 -3.23
C ILE A 252 -7.48 -11.56 -2.07
N HIS A 253 -6.66 -11.10 -1.14
CA HIS A 253 -7.11 -10.18 -0.09
C HIS A 253 -7.32 -8.80 -0.72
N LEU A 254 -8.56 -8.48 -1.09
CA LEU A 254 -8.87 -7.23 -1.80
C LEU A 254 -8.65 -5.98 -0.94
N GLU A 255 -8.50 -6.12 0.39
CA GLU A 255 -8.03 -5.01 1.24
C GLU A 255 -6.64 -4.49 0.81
N ASP A 256 -5.76 -5.38 0.35
CA ASP A 256 -4.40 -5.04 -0.08
C ASP A 256 -4.41 -4.11 -1.30
N CYS A 257 -5.45 -4.19 -2.15
CA CYS A 257 -5.58 -3.36 -3.34
C CYS A 257 -5.55 -1.87 -2.99
N LYS A 258 -6.24 -1.45 -1.92
CA LYS A 258 -6.21 -0.04 -1.49
C LYS A 258 -4.93 0.26 -0.72
N PHE A 259 -4.48 -0.67 0.11
CA PHE A 259 -3.27 -0.46 0.90
C PHE A 259 -2.06 -0.19 0.00
N TYR A 260 -1.99 -0.83 -1.16
CA TYR A 260 -0.95 -0.63 -2.17
C TYR A 260 -1.41 0.13 -3.42
N ASP A 261 -2.59 0.76 -3.39
CA ASP A 261 -3.11 1.59 -4.50
C ASP A 261 -3.14 0.86 -5.87
N ASN A 262 -3.33 -0.46 -5.87
CA ASN A 262 -3.38 -1.32 -7.05
C ASN A 262 -4.83 -1.64 -7.46
N LEU A 263 -5.46 -0.67 -8.13
CA LEU A 263 -6.84 -0.81 -8.65
C LEU A 263 -6.98 -1.93 -9.69
N SER A 264 -5.93 -2.24 -10.45
CA SER A 264 -5.95 -3.29 -11.46
C SER A 264 -6.27 -4.67 -10.87
N VAL A 265 -5.89 -4.92 -9.61
CA VAL A 265 -6.23 -6.16 -8.90
C VAL A 265 -7.71 -6.22 -8.55
N LEU A 266 -8.31 -5.09 -8.12
CA LEU A 266 -9.76 -5.02 -7.88
C LEU A 266 -10.54 -5.27 -9.19
N PHE A 267 -10.08 -4.72 -10.32
CA PHE A 267 -10.74 -4.97 -11.61
C PHE A 267 -10.58 -6.43 -12.04
N PHE A 268 -9.40 -7.02 -11.83
CA PHE A 268 -9.16 -8.43 -12.08
C PHE A 268 -10.02 -9.34 -11.19
N ALA A 269 -10.35 -8.93 -9.96
CA ALA A 269 -11.24 -9.68 -9.08
C ALA A 269 -12.61 -9.96 -9.73
N THR A 270 -13.12 -9.05 -10.57
CA THR A 270 -14.35 -9.27 -11.33
C THR A 270 -14.27 -10.48 -12.27
N MET A 271 -13.08 -10.86 -12.77
CA MET A 271 -12.87 -12.06 -13.59
C MET A 271 -12.79 -13.36 -12.79
N LEU A 272 -12.62 -13.27 -11.48
CA LEU A 272 -12.47 -14.41 -10.59
C LEU A 272 -13.83 -14.77 -9.96
N ASN A 273 -13.82 -15.39 -8.78
CA ASN A 273 -15.03 -15.84 -8.08
C ASN A 273 -15.68 -14.73 -7.23
N TYR A 274 -15.25 -13.47 -7.36
CA TYR A 274 -15.82 -12.34 -6.61
C TYR A 274 -17.11 -11.86 -7.28
N SER A 275 -18.15 -11.60 -6.48
CA SER A 275 -19.38 -11.00 -6.98
C SER A 275 -19.19 -9.50 -7.28
N LEU A 276 -20.08 -8.90 -8.07
CA LEU A 276 -20.09 -7.44 -8.24
C LEU A 276 -20.38 -6.71 -6.93
N ASP A 277 -21.18 -7.31 -6.06
CA ASP A 277 -21.56 -6.79 -4.74
C ASP A 277 -20.32 -6.70 -3.83
N GLU A 278 -19.52 -7.78 -3.82
CA GLU A 278 -18.24 -7.83 -3.12
C GLU A 278 -17.22 -6.86 -3.73
N CYS A 279 -17.17 -6.75 -5.07
CA CYS A 279 -16.34 -5.75 -5.73
C CYS A 279 -16.75 -4.32 -5.34
N LEU A 280 -18.05 -4.03 -5.19
CA LEU A 280 -18.53 -2.72 -4.74
C LEU A 280 -18.13 -2.46 -3.28
N PHE A 281 -18.22 -3.46 -2.41
CA PHE A 281 -17.75 -3.36 -1.03
C PHE A 281 -16.29 -2.90 -0.97
N TYR A 282 -15.41 -3.50 -1.76
CA TYR A 282 -14.00 -3.10 -1.82
C TYR A 282 -13.74 -1.83 -2.65
N ALA A 283 -14.56 -1.52 -3.67
CA ALA A 283 -14.46 -0.25 -4.39
C ALA A 283 -14.79 0.95 -3.50
N ALA A 284 -15.67 0.76 -2.51
CA ALA A 284 -16.09 1.81 -1.60
C ALA A 284 -14.94 2.40 -0.74
N TYR A 285 -13.80 1.69 -0.64
CA TYR A 285 -12.56 2.15 -0.02
C TYR A 285 -11.80 3.23 -0.79
N PHE A 286 -11.99 3.33 -2.11
CA PHE A 286 -11.10 4.11 -2.96
C PHE A 286 -11.52 5.57 -3.08
N ASN A 287 -12.71 5.95 -2.58
CA ASN A 287 -13.32 7.27 -2.77
C ASN A 287 -13.39 7.67 -4.26
N ILE A 288 -13.69 6.69 -5.13
CA ILE A 288 -13.86 6.88 -6.58
C ILE A 288 -15.34 6.70 -6.92
N PRO A 289 -16.13 7.79 -6.91
CA PRO A 289 -17.56 7.77 -7.26
C PRO A 289 -17.87 7.02 -8.55
N SER A 290 -17.16 7.32 -9.62
CA SER A 290 -17.40 6.73 -10.95
C SER A 290 -17.17 5.22 -11.00
N LEU A 291 -16.28 4.67 -10.17
CA LEU A 291 -16.09 3.22 -10.06
C LEU A 291 -17.30 2.57 -9.37
N CYS A 292 -17.78 3.18 -8.29
CA CYS A 292 -18.95 2.69 -7.57
C CYS A 292 -20.21 2.78 -8.45
N GLU A 293 -20.41 3.91 -9.14
CA GLU A 293 -21.51 4.09 -10.11
C GLU A 293 -21.46 3.05 -11.24
N TYR A 294 -20.27 2.77 -11.78
CA TYR A 294 -20.13 1.72 -12.79
C TYR A 294 -20.59 0.36 -12.26
N LEU A 295 -20.11 -0.06 -11.08
CA LEU A 295 -20.49 -1.35 -10.49
C LEU A 295 -22.00 -1.42 -10.20
N ILE A 296 -22.58 -0.36 -9.61
CA ILE A 296 -24.02 -0.27 -9.33
C ILE A 296 -24.84 -0.35 -10.62
N SER A 297 -24.44 0.35 -11.68
CA SER A 297 -25.13 0.32 -12.97
C SER A 297 -25.11 -1.06 -13.65
N HIS A 298 -24.17 -1.92 -13.27
CA HIS A 298 -24.06 -3.31 -13.71
C HIS A 298 -24.66 -4.32 -12.72
N GLY A 299 -25.38 -3.84 -11.71
CA GLY A 299 -26.19 -4.67 -10.82
C GLY A 299 -25.54 -5.03 -9.49
N ALA A 300 -24.45 -4.35 -9.08
CA ALA A 300 -23.92 -4.52 -7.74
C ALA A 300 -24.93 -4.09 -6.66
N GLY A 301 -25.21 -4.96 -5.71
CA GLY A 301 -26.07 -4.73 -4.55
C GLY A 301 -25.43 -3.81 -3.51
N LEU A 302 -26.27 -3.01 -2.84
CA LEU A 302 -25.85 -2.01 -1.83
C LEU A 302 -25.85 -2.57 -0.39
N ASP A 303 -26.39 -3.77 -0.22
CA ASP A 303 -26.64 -4.45 1.05
C ASP A 303 -25.74 -5.67 1.27
N TYR A 304 -24.71 -5.85 0.46
CA TYR A 304 -23.66 -6.86 0.68
C TYR A 304 -23.11 -6.78 2.09
N LEU A 305 -22.92 -7.93 2.73
CA LEU A 305 -22.30 -8.04 4.04
C LEU A 305 -20.99 -8.80 3.89
N ASN A 306 -19.91 -8.25 4.41
CA ASN A 306 -18.66 -8.98 4.48
C ASN A 306 -18.71 -10.08 5.57
N ASP A 307 -17.90 -11.12 5.42
CA ASP A 307 -17.92 -12.28 6.32
C ASP A 307 -17.39 -11.99 7.74
N SER A 308 -16.64 -10.90 7.95
CA SER A 308 -15.98 -10.64 9.23
C SER A 308 -16.85 -9.88 10.22
N ASP A 309 -17.53 -8.81 9.75
CA ASP A 309 -18.15 -7.81 10.63
C ASP A 309 -19.58 -7.46 10.21
N ASP A 310 -20.16 -8.15 9.23
CA ASP A 310 -21.43 -7.77 8.59
C ASP A 310 -21.45 -6.31 8.10
N ARG A 311 -20.30 -5.78 7.64
CA ARG A 311 -20.20 -4.43 7.11
C ARG A 311 -20.74 -4.37 5.68
N THR A 312 -21.51 -3.32 5.42
CA THR A 312 -21.97 -2.93 4.07
C THR A 312 -21.01 -1.97 3.37
N PRO A 313 -21.13 -1.75 2.05
CA PRO A 313 -20.31 -0.77 1.34
C PRO A 313 -20.32 0.63 1.97
N ILE A 314 -21.45 1.07 2.56
CA ILE A 314 -21.54 2.39 3.21
C ILE A 314 -20.78 2.44 4.55
N HIS A 315 -20.75 1.34 5.32
CA HIS A 315 -19.88 1.23 6.49
C HIS A 315 -18.41 1.31 6.06
N ASN A 316 -18.07 0.62 4.97
CA ASN A 316 -16.71 0.58 4.46
C ASN A 316 -16.22 1.96 4.00
N ALA A 317 -17.04 2.69 3.25
CA ALA A 317 -16.75 4.07 2.87
C ALA A 317 -16.60 5.00 4.09
N ALA A 318 -17.41 4.80 5.14
CA ALA A 318 -17.33 5.60 6.36
C ALA A 318 -16.04 5.34 7.14
N TYR A 319 -15.67 4.07 7.33
CA TYR A 319 -14.44 3.68 8.02
C TYR A 319 -13.19 4.27 7.33
N TYR A 320 -13.18 4.32 5.99
CA TYR A 320 -12.03 4.78 5.19
C TYR A 320 -12.08 6.26 4.81
N ASN A 321 -12.99 7.04 5.41
CA ASN A 321 -13.14 8.46 5.13
C ASN A 321 -13.34 8.77 3.64
N CYS A 322 -14.29 8.09 2.99
CA CYS A 322 -14.63 8.24 1.57
C CYS A 322 -15.97 9.01 1.38
N PRO A 323 -16.03 10.33 1.65
CA PRO A 323 -17.27 11.10 1.65
C PRO A 323 -18.00 11.11 0.29
N LYS A 324 -17.28 11.19 -0.83
CA LYS A 324 -17.93 11.20 -2.16
C LYS A 324 -18.57 9.86 -2.49
N THR A 325 -17.96 8.77 -2.03
CA THR A 325 -18.57 7.43 -2.14
C THR A 325 -19.81 7.31 -1.25
N ILE A 326 -19.82 7.87 -0.04
CA ILE A 326 -21.02 7.91 0.80
C ILE A 326 -22.18 8.57 0.05
N GLU A 327 -21.94 9.72 -0.58
CA GLU A 327 -22.96 10.43 -1.37
C GLU A 327 -23.52 9.56 -2.49
N VAL A 328 -22.65 8.90 -3.28
CA VAL A 328 -23.07 7.98 -4.35
C VAL A 328 -23.89 6.82 -3.82
N LEU A 329 -23.46 6.19 -2.73
CA LEU A 329 -24.18 5.05 -2.16
C LEU A 329 -25.58 5.48 -1.68
N ILE A 330 -25.69 6.60 -0.97
CA ILE A 330 -26.98 7.15 -0.52
C ILE A 330 -27.86 7.52 -1.71
N SER A 331 -27.31 8.17 -2.75
CA SER A 331 -28.10 8.58 -3.92
C SER A 331 -28.66 7.40 -4.71
N HIS A 332 -28.03 6.23 -4.59
CA HIS A 332 -28.50 4.98 -5.19
C HIS A 332 -29.37 4.13 -4.25
N GLY A 333 -29.66 4.63 -3.03
CA GLY A 333 -30.60 3.99 -2.11
C GLY A 333 -29.97 3.06 -1.09
N ALA A 334 -28.67 3.18 -0.80
CA ALA A 334 -28.05 2.44 0.29
C ALA A 334 -28.69 2.83 1.63
N ASP A 335 -28.95 1.83 2.49
CA ASP A 335 -29.43 2.08 3.84
C ASP A 335 -28.29 2.63 4.71
N PHE A 336 -28.27 3.95 4.89
CA PHE A 336 -27.29 4.64 5.74
C PHE A 336 -27.49 4.41 7.24
N ASN A 337 -28.60 3.76 7.64
CA ASN A 337 -28.84 3.31 9.01
C ASN A 337 -28.63 1.79 9.17
N ALA A 338 -28.11 1.11 8.15
CA ALA A 338 -27.68 -0.27 8.27
C ALA A 338 -26.72 -0.40 9.47
N LYS A 339 -26.74 -1.58 10.08
CA LYS A 339 -25.93 -1.89 11.26
C LYS A 339 -25.03 -3.08 10.94
N ASP A 340 -23.78 -2.95 11.34
CA ASP A 340 -22.83 -4.06 11.34
C ASP A 340 -23.10 -5.03 12.51
N CYS A 341 -22.27 -6.07 12.67
CA CYS A 341 -22.44 -7.10 13.70
C CYS A 341 -22.33 -6.56 15.14
N GLU A 342 -21.68 -5.41 15.33
CA GLU A 342 -21.57 -4.70 16.61
C GLU A 342 -22.69 -3.66 16.82
N GLY A 343 -23.54 -3.47 15.81
CA GLY A 343 -24.61 -2.48 15.85
C GLY A 343 -24.18 -1.07 15.46
N ASN A 344 -22.96 -0.86 14.96
CA ASN A 344 -22.49 0.43 14.50
C ASN A 344 -23.10 0.77 13.13
N THR A 345 -23.47 2.03 12.93
CA THR A 345 -23.85 2.59 11.62
C THR A 345 -22.68 3.31 10.98
N ALA A 346 -22.84 3.73 9.72
CA ALA A 346 -21.88 4.61 9.04
C ALA A 346 -21.61 5.92 9.83
N LEU A 347 -22.62 6.45 10.56
CA LEU A 347 -22.46 7.65 11.38
C LEU A 347 -21.62 7.37 12.63
N ASN A 348 -21.79 6.20 13.26
CA ASN A 348 -20.94 5.79 14.39
C ASN A 348 -19.46 5.74 13.97
N TYR A 349 -19.15 5.17 12.81
CA TYR A 349 -17.79 5.16 12.27
C TYR A 349 -17.24 6.57 12.05
N ALA A 350 -18.04 7.46 11.45
CA ALA A 350 -17.64 8.85 11.22
C ALA A 350 -17.29 9.58 12.54
N HIS A 351 -18.09 9.41 13.59
CA HIS A 351 -17.82 10.00 14.90
C HIS A 351 -16.62 9.36 15.61
N MET A 352 -16.53 8.03 15.62
CA MET A 352 -15.45 7.28 16.26
C MET A 352 -14.08 7.74 15.73
N TYR A 353 -13.94 7.85 14.41
CA TYR A 353 -12.68 8.25 13.78
C TYR A 353 -12.53 9.77 13.57
N GLY A 354 -13.58 10.55 13.83
CA GLY A 354 -13.56 12.01 13.72
C GLY A 354 -13.50 12.50 12.26
N TYR A 355 -14.42 12.02 11.43
CA TYR A 355 -14.60 12.39 10.03
C TYR A 355 -15.79 13.34 9.87
N PRO A 356 -15.59 14.66 10.06
CA PRO A 356 -16.69 15.62 10.13
C PRO A 356 -17.48 15.72 8.82
N GLU A 357 -16.84 15.64 7.66
CA GLU A 357 -17.51 15.71 6.35
C GLU A 357 -18.51 14.56 6.17
N ILE A 358 -18.14 13.34 6.54
CA ILE A 358 -19.05 12.18 6.49
C ILE A 358 -20.18 12.34 7.50
N ALA A 359 -19.89 12.80 8.71
CA ALA A 359 -20.91 13.06 9.72
C ALA A 359 -21.91 14.12 9.24
N GLU A 360 -21.44 15.19 8.59
CA GLU A 360 -22.30 16.23 8.00
C GLU A 360 -23.19 15.66 6.88
N ILE A 361 -22.63 14.87 5.96
CA ILE A 361 -23.40 14.20 4.88
C ILE A 361 -24.50 13.31 5.47
N LEU A 362 -24.17 12.48 6.45
CA LEU A 362 -25.11 11.54 7.06
C LEU A 362 -26.18 12.26 7.91
N ASN A 363 -25.80 13.28 8.68
CA ASN A 363 -26.73 14.10 9.46
C ASN A 363 -27.70 14.88 8.56
N ALA A 364 -27.27 15.34 7.39
CA ALA A 364 -28.14 15.98 6.40
C ALA A 364 -29.24 15.03 5.88
N HIS A 365 -29.00 13.71 5.93
CA HIS A 365 -29.97 12.67 5.61
C HIS A 365 -30.75 12.16 6.84
N ASN A 366 -30.60 12.80 8.01
CA ASN A 366 -31.18 12.39 9.29
C ASN A 366 -30.75 10.96 9.71
N ALA A 367 -29.49 10.59 9.45
CA ALA A 367 -28.93 9.35 9.95
C ALA A 367 -29.01 9.28 11.49
N ILE A 368 -29.30 8.09 12.00
CA ILE A 368 -29.48 7.85 13.43
C ILE A 368 -28.16 7.34 14.00
N GLU A 369 -27.65 8.02 15.01
CA GLU A 369 -26.57 7.49 15.84
C GLU A 369 -27.15 6.37 16.71
N ASN A 370 -26.65 5.14 16.53
CA ASN A 370 -27.04 4.04 17.38
C ASN A 370 -26.07 4.00 18.57
N PRO A 371 -26.53 4.11 19.82
CA PRO A 371 -25.63 4.00 20.97
C PRO A 371 -25.02 2.60 21.01
N ASN A 372 -23.71 2.50 20.76
CA ASN A 372 -22.98 1.25 20.87
C ASN A 372 -22.87 0.89 22.37
N PRO A 373 -23.22 -0.33 22.80
CA PRO A 373 -23.09 -0.76 24.20
C PRO A 373 -21.64 -0.72 24.74
N TYR A 374 -20.64 -0.62 23.86
CA TYR A 374 -19.21 -0.54 24.18
C TYR A 374 -18.61 0.87 24.02
N GLU A 375 -19.43 1.90 23.78
CA GLU A 375 -18.94 3.28 23.72
C GLU A 375 -18.27 3.68 25.04
N LYS A 376 -16.96 3.98 25.00
CA LYS A 376 -16.38 4.92 25.96
C LYS A 376 -17.04 6.27 25.67
N PRO A 377 -17.67 6.93 26.64
CA PRO A 377 -18.50 8.11 26.38
C PRO A 377 -17.71 9.15 25.58
N LEU A 378 -18.34 9.87 24.63
CA LEU A 378 -17.72 10.89 23.77
C LEU A 378 -16.75 11.83 24.52
N ASN A 379 -17.07 12.17 25.78
CA ASN A 379 -16.22 12.98 26.66
C ASN A 379 -14.85 12.34 26.96
N THR A 380 -14.77 11.01 27.02
CA THR A 380 -13.54 10.24 27.25
C THR A 380 -12.63 10.25 26.02
N ILE A 381 -13.18 10.05 24.81
CA ILE A 381 -12.42 10.12 23.56
C ILE A 381 -11.90 11.54 23.32
N ARG A 382 -12.74 12.54 23.60
CA ARG A 382 -12.34 13.95 23.55
C ARG A 382 -11.24 14.27 24.58
N LEU A 383 -11.35 13.82 25.83
CA LEU A 383 -10.30 13.98 26.84
C LEU A 383 -8.99 13.30 26.41
N LEU A 384 -9.06 12.09 25.87
CA LEU A 384 -7.88 11.34 25.42
C LEU A 384 -7.20 12.04 24.24
N LYS A 385 -7.96 12.59 23.29
CA LYS A 385 -7.45 13.44 22.20
C LYS A 385 -6.83 14.76 22.72
N GLU A 386 -7.46 15.42 23.69
CA GLU A 386 -6.92 16.62 24.36
C GLU A 386 -5.63 16.31 25.17
N MET A 387 -5.49 15.07 25.65
CA MET A 387 -4.28 14.55 26.31
C MET A 387 -3.22 13.99 25.35
N GLY A 388 -3.43 14.08 24.03
CA GLY A 388 -2.50 13.57 23.01
C GLY A 388 -2.42 12.04 22.92
N ILE A 389 -3.36 11.32 23.54
CA ILE A 389 -3.45 9.86 23.52
C ILE A 389 -4.32 9.45 22.33
N ASP A 390 -3.74 8.66 21.42
CA ASP A 390 -4.50 8.11 20.30
C ASP A 390 -5.38 6.95 20.79
N VAL A 391 -6.70 7.16 20.74
CA VAL A 391 -7.71 6.12 21.01
C VAL A 391 -7.77 5.05 19.92
N ASN A 392 -7.08 5.21 18.79
CA ASN A 392 -6.95 4.19 17.75
C ASN A 392 -5.92 3.08 18.07
N ILE A 393 -5.49 2.94 19.33
CA ILE A 393 -4.59 1.88 19.80
C ILE A 393 -5.35 0.96 20.77
N VAL A 394 -6.34 0.24 20.25
CA VAL A 394 -6.87 -1.02 20.81
C VAL A 394 -7.23 -1.87 19.57
N THR A 395 -6.23 -2.43 18.89
CA THR A 395 -5.83 -3.87 18.90
C THR A 395 -6.79 -4.81 18.18
N LEU A 396 -6.32 -5.32 17.04
CA LEU A 396 -6.25 -6.75 16.68
C LEU A 396 -4.87 -6.85 15.97
N ASP A 397 -3.83 -7.52 16.47
CA ASP A 397 -3.69 -8.98 16.66
C ASP A 397 -4.68 -9.84 15.88
#